data_AF-A0A4P8HLG3-F1
#
_entry.id   AF-A0A4P8HLG3-F1
#
_cell.length_a   1.000
_cell.length_b   1.000
_cell.length_c   1.000
_cell.angle_alpha   90.00
_cell.angle_beta   90.00
_cell.angle_gamma   90.00
#
_symmetry.space_group_name_H-M   'P 1'
#
loop_
_entity.id
_entity.type
_entity.pdbx_description
1 polymer ?
#
loop_
_entity_poly.entity_id
_entity_poly.type
_entity_poly.pdbx_seq_one_letter_code
_entity_poly.pdbx_strand_id
1 'polypeptide(L)'
;MSAVSEFLARQPVRPGKLGEWQAEIIELRQTGASLMTICRFLAEQGVTAKSGEVHRFLHRCGRQDQIKRSARKPVNSTSPEQTKRPGLPKFEWKPGKPETPW
;
A
#
# COMPACT_ATOMS: atom_id res chain seq x y z
N MET A 1 -12.59 22.92 12.90
CA MET A 1 -11.55 21.90 12.64
C MET A 1 -12.11 20.54 13.06
N SER A 2 -11.73 19.44 12.41
CA SER A 2 -12.24 18.11 12.76
C SER A 2 -11.54 17.58 14.03
N ALA A 3 -12.24 16.84 14.88
CA ALA A 3 -11.65 16.18 16.07
C ALA A 3 -10.45 15.28 15.69
N VAL A 4 -10.45 14.73 14.47
CA VAL A 4 -9.36 13.92 13.92
C VAL A 4 -8.10 14.76 13.69
N SER A 5 -8.23 15.98 13.16
CA SER A 5 -7.09 16.86 12.91
C SER A 5 -6.41 17.33 14.19
N GLU A 6 -7.16 17.60 15.26
CA GLU A 6 -6.60 17.95 16.57
C GLU A 6 -5.88 16.78 17.23
N PHE A 7 -6.43 15.56 17.10
CA PHE A 7 -5.78 14.36 17.64
C PHE A 7 -4.44 14.07 16.96
N LEU A 8 -4.38 14.21 15.64
CA LEU A 8 -3.14 14.02 14.87
C LEU A 8 -2.10 15.11 15.15
N ALA A 9 -2.52 16.35 15.38
CA ALA A 9 -1.61 17.45 15.73
C ALA A 9 -0.88 17.22 17.07
N ARG A 10 -1.46 16.46 17.99
CA ARG A 10 -0.84 16.09 19.27
C ARG A 10 0.22 15.00 19.16
N GLN A 11 0.30 14.33 18.01
CA GLN A 11 1.22 13.21 17.74
C GLN A 11 2.25 13.65 16.68
N PRO A 12 3.33 14.36 17.06
CA PRO A 12 4.35 14.76 16.10
C PRO A 12 5.02 13.51 15.51
N VAL A 13 4.76 13.26 14.23
CA VAL A 13 5.46 12.21 13.47
C VAL A 13 6.89 12.67 13.27
N ARG A 14 7.80 12.25 14.15
CA ARG A 14 9.22 12.53 13.97
C ARG A 14 9.76 11.72 12.80
N PRO A 15 10.45 12.32 11.83
CA PRO A 15 11.19 11.56 10.83
C PRO A 15 12.19 10.67 11.58
N GLY A 16 12.15 9.35 11.33
CA GLY A 16 13.11 8.43 11.93
C GLY A 16 14.51 8.64 11.33
N LYS A 17 15.51 7.89 11.82
CA LYS A 17 16.91 7.92 11.34
C LYS A 17 17.10 7.83 9.82
N LEU A 18 16.14 7.23 9.10
CA LEU A 18 16.15 7.07 7.64
C LEU A 18 15.52 8.25 6.88
N GLY A 19 14.84 9.15 7.58
CA GLY A 19 14.10 10.26 6.98
C GLY A 19 15.01 11.31 6.35
N GLU A 20 16.20 11.52 6.94
CA GLU A 20 17.22 12.43 6.39
C GLU A 20 17.73 11.95 5.03
N TRP A 21 17.82 10.62 4.85
CA TRP A 21 18.35 9.96 3.65
C TRP A 21 17.24 9.55 2.66
N GLN A 22 16.04 10.12 2.79
CA GLN A 22 14.89 9.67 2.03
C GLN A 22 15.08 9.82 0.51
N ALA A 23 15.68 10.93 0.07
CA ALA A 23 15.86 11.22 -1.34
C ALA A 23 16.82 10.20 -1.99
N GLU A 24 17.94 9.95 -1.32
CA GLU A 24 19.01 9.04 -1.75
C GLU A 24 18.53 7.59 -1.74
N ILE A 25 17.78 7.18 -0.71
CA ILE A 25 17.19 5.83 -0.63
C ILE A 25 16.19 5.61 -1.78
N ILE A 26 15.38 6.62 -2.12
CA ILE A 26 14.42 6.53 -3.22
C ILE A 26 15.15 6.48 -4.57
N GLU A 27 16.17 7.32 -4.78
CA GLU A 27 16.97 7.35 -6.00
C GLU A 27 17.70 6.02 -6.22
N LEU A 28 18.35 5.47 -5.19
CA LEU A 28 18.96 4.13 -5.23
C LEU A 28 17.93 3.06 -5.59
N ARG A 29 16.69 3.18 -5.08
CA ARG A 29 15.66 2.21 -5.41
C ARG A 29 15.19 2.35 -6.86
N GLN A 30 15.09 3.56 -7.40
CA GLN A 30 14.69 3.82 -8.78
C GLN A 30 15.74 3.35 -9.79
N THR A 31 17.02 3.42 -9.44
CA THR A 31 18.13 2.88 -10.24
C THR A 31 18.25 1.36 -10.17
N GLY A 32 17.42 0.70 -9.37
CA GLY A 32 17.37 -0.76 -9.25
C GLY A 32 18.27 -1.35 -8.18
N ALA A 33 18.80 -0.55 -7.26
CA ALA A 33 19.64 -1.05 -6.18
C ALA A 33 18.89 -2.05 -5.28
N SER A 34 19.61 -3.10 -4.88
CA SER A 34 19.12 -4.06 -3.90
C SER A 34 19.01 -3.42 -2.51
N LEU A 35 18.17 -3.99 -1.64
CA LEU A 35 18.06 -3.53 -0.25
C LEU A 35 19.40 -3.64 0.50
N MET A 36 20.23 -4.63 0.16
CA MET A 36 21.56 -4.77 0.75
C MET A 36 22.50 -3.65 0.32
N THR A 37 22.45 -3.24 -0.94
CA THR A 37 23.22 -2.12 -1.47
C THR A 37 22.84 -0.82 -0.76
N ILE A 38 21.54 -0.60 -0.52
CA ILE A 38 21.05 0.55 0.23
C ILE A 38 21.55 0.51 1.68
N CYS A 39 21.51 -0.64 2.35
CA CYS A 39 22.07 -0.76 3.70
C CYS A 39 23.57 -0.47 3.74
N ARG A 40 24.33 -0.90 2.73
CA ARG A 40 25.76 -0.60 2.62
C ARG A 40 26.02 0.90 2.44
N PHE A 41 25.27 1.55 1.55
CA PHE A 41 25.34 3.01 1.37
C PHE A 41 25.05 3.74 2.69
N LEU A 42 23.99 3.34 3.41
CA LEU A 42 23.67 3.93 4.71
C LEU A 42 24.78 3.71 5.74
N ALA A 43 25.44 2.55 5.73
CA ALA A 43 26.57 2.28 6.60
C ALA A 43 27.79 3.17 6.28
N GLU A 44 28.05 3.46 4.99
CA GLU A 44 29.09 4.40 4.57
C GLU A 44 28.80 5.84 5.06
N GLN A 45 27.53 6.19 5.23
CA GLN A 45 27.08 7.46 5.83
C GLN A 45 27.00 7.42 7.37
N GLY A 46 27.48 6.34 8.01
CA GLY A 46 27.47 6.18 9.48
C GLY A 46 26.12 5.74 10.06
N VAL A 47 25.15 5.35 9.23
CA VAL A 47 23.81 4.91 9.67
C VAL A 47 23.69 3.40 9.60
N THR A 48 23.52 2.75 10.75
CA THR A 48 23.25 1.32 10.80
C THR A 48 21.75 1.04 10.59
N ALA A 49 21.41 0.42 9.46
CA ALA A 49 20.04 0.03 9.12
C ALA A 49 19.94 -1.45 8.75
N LYS A 50 18.88 -2.12 9.19
CA LYS A 50 18.57 -3.49 8.76
C LYS A 50 17.75 -3.44 7.46
N SER A 51 17.90 -4.45 6.60
CA SER A 51 17.15 -4.56 5.35
C SER A 51 15.62 -4.46 5.55
N GLY A 52 15.11 -5.07 6.62
CA GLY A 52 13.69 -4.98 7.00
C GLY A 52 13.24 -3.57 7.39
N GLU A 53 14.12 -2.76 7.97
CA GLU A 53 13.83 -1.35 8.29
C GLU A 53 13.74 -0.52 7.02
N VAL A 54 14.70 -0.68 6.11
CA VAL A 54 14.72 -0.02 4.79
C VAL A 54 13.48 -0.40 3.98
N HIS A 55 13.12 -1.69 3.97
CA HIS A 55 11.93 -2.17 3.28
C HIS A 55 10.64 -1.54 3.82
N ARG A 56 10.48 -1.52 5.15
CA ARG A 56 9.32 -0.87 5.81
C ARG A 56 9.28 0.63 5.54
N PHE A 57 10.44 1.28 5.51
CA PHE A 57 10.56 2.70 5.22
C PHE A 57 10.10 3.01 3.79
N LEU A 58 10.63 2.29 2.79
CA LEU A 58 10.20 2.43 1.39
C LEU A 58 8.69 2.22 1.22
N HIS A 59 8.12 1.21 1.87
CA HIS A 59 6.67 0.98 1.87
C HIS A 59 5.89 2.15 2.48
N ARG A 60 6.39 2.75 3.56
CA ARG A 60 5.76 3.91 4.20
C ARG A 60 5.79 5.13 3.28
N CYS A 61 6.91 5.40 2.63
CA CYS A 61 7.05 6.48 1.65
C CYS A 61 6.09 6.27 0.47
N GLY A 62 6.04 5.06 -0.11
CA GLY A 62 5.13 4.75 -1.21
C GLY A 62 3.64 4.89 -0.86
N ARG A 63 3.25 4.51 0.37
CA ARG A 63 1.88 4.74 0.86
C ARG A 63 1.55 6.21 1.02
N GLN A 64 2.47 7.03 1.51
CA GLN A 64 2.26 8.47 1.62
C GLN A 64 2.08 9.12 0.24
N ASP A 65 2.86 8.71 -0.76
CA ASP A 65 2.69 9.19 -2.12
C ASP A 65 1.36 8.76 -2.73
N GLN A 66 0.90 7.54 -2.45
CA GLN A 66 -0.43 7.09 -2.86
C GLN A 66 -1.55 7.90 -2.18
N ILE A 67 -1.46 8.16 -0.87
CA ILE A 67 -2.44 8.96 -0.13
C ILE A 67 -2.51 10.40 -0.65
N LYS A 68 -1.35 11.02 -0.95
CA LYS A 68 -1.28 12.35 -1.56
C LYS A 68 -1.91 12.37 -2.96
N ARG A 69 -1.73 11.30 -3.75
CA ARG A 69 -2.32 11.17 -5.10
C ARG A 69 -3.83 10.85 -5.04
N SER A 70 -4.28 10.04 -4.09
CA SER A 70 -5.70 9.65 -3.95
C SER A 70 -6.58 10.76 -3.38
N ALA A 71 -6.00 11.79 -2.76
CA ALA A 71 -6.73 13.01 -2.36
C ALA A 71 -7.30 13.80 -3.57
N ARG A 72 -6.93 13.44 -4.81
CA ARG A 72 -7.47 14.04 -6.04
C ARG A 72 -8.44 13.08 -6.73
N LYS A 73 -9.69 13.06 -6.25
CA LYS A 73 -10.95 13.08 -7.04
C LYS A 73 -12.10 12.66 -6.13
N PRO A 74 -13.14 13.50 -5.92
CA PRO A 74 -14.45 12.94 -5.63
C PRO A 74 -14.83 12.10 -6.86
N VAL A 75 -14.97 10.79 -6.69
CA VAL A 75 -15.65 9.96 -7.68
C VAL A 75 -17.10 10.43 -7.64
N ASN A 76 -17.45 11.36 -8.52
CA ASN A 76 -18.83 11.57 -8.90
C ASN A 76 -19.21 10.30 -9.68
N SER A 77 -19.79 9.33 -8.97
CA SER A 77 -20.18 8.05 -9.53
C SER A 77 -21.42 8.24 -10.41
N THR A 78 -21.23 8.80 -11.61
CA THR A 78 -22.16 8.51 -12.70
C THR A 78 -21.83 7.10 -13.15
N SER A 79 -22.63 6.15 -12.67
CA SER A 79 -22.56 4.73 -13.04
C SER A 79 -22.57 4.60 -14.56
N PRO A 80 -21.51 4.10 -15.22
CA PRO A 80 -21.64 3.72 -16.61
C PRO A 80 -22.45 2.43 -16.64
N GLU A 81 -23.62 2.55 -17.25
CA GLU A 81 -24.55 1.50 -17.64
C GLU A 81 -23.85 0.16 -17.89
N GLN A 82 -24.18 -0.82 -17.05
CA GLN A 82 -23.71 -2.20 -17.17
C GLN A 82 -24.10 -2.74 -18.55
N THR A 83 -23.15 -2.75 -19.48
CA THR A 83 -23.26 -3.54 -20.71
C THR A 83 -23.33 -5.00 -20.30
N LYS A 84 -24.54 -5.56 -20.40
CA LYS A 84 -24.90 -6.95 -20.14
C LYS A 84 -23.94 -7.87 -20.90
N ARG A 85 -22.94 -8.41 -20.22
CA ARG A 85 -22.14 -9.52 -20.75
C ARG A 85 -23.05 -10.75 -20.82
N PRO A 86 -23.00 -11.54 -21.90
CA PRO A 86 -23.78 -12.78 -22.00
C PRO A 86 -23.43 -13.67 -20.80
N GLY A 87 -24.48 -14.12 -20.10
CA GLY A 87 -24.45 -14.51 -18.69
C GLY A 87 -23.50 -15.64 -18.35
N LEU A 88 -22.87 -15.50 -17.18
CA LEU A 88 -22.27 -16.63 -16.46
C LEU A 88 -23.41 -17.63 -16.16
N PRO A 89 -23.26 -18.93 -16.50
CA PRO A 89 -24.32 -19.90 -16.25
C PRO A 89 -24.68 -19.89 -14.78
N LYS A 90 -25.96 -19.66 -14.49
CA LYS A 90 -26.50 -19.64 -13.14
C LYS A 90 -26.36 -21.06 -12.59
N PHE A 91 -25.50 -21.23 -11.60
CA PHE A 91 -25.39 -22.49 -10.88
C PHE A 91 -26.71 -22.78 -10.17
N GLU A 92 -27.39 -23.86 -10.57
CA GLU A 92 -28.58 -24.37 -9.90
C GLU A 92 -28.22 -25.69 -9.20
N TRP A 93 -28.21 -25.65 -7.87
CA TRP A 93 -28.01 -26.84 -7.06
C TRP A 93 -29.28 -27.70 -7.08
N LYS A 94 -29.17 -28.95 -7.54
CA LYS A 94 -30.25 -29.94 -7.45
C LYS A 94 -29.93 -30.95 -6.33
N PRO A 95 -30.67 -30.96 -5.22
CA PRO A 95 -30.53 -32.03 -4.24
C PRO A 95 -30.93 -33.36 -4.91
N GLY A 96 -30.00 -34.32 -4.95
CA GLY A 96 -30.32 -35.69 -5.34
C GLY A 96 -31.40 -36.23 -4.40
N LYS A 97 -32.45 -36.84 -4.95
CA LYS A 97 -33.43 -37.58 -4.16
C LYS A 97 -32.70 -38.75 -3.48
N PRO A 98 -32.88 -38.99 -2.18
CA PRO A 98 -32.41 -40.22 -1.58
C PRO A 98 -33.28 -41.37 -2.10
N GLU A 99 -32.80 -42.09 -3.12
CA GLU A 99 -33.36 -43.40 -3.47
C GLU A 99 -32.66 -44.44 -2.59
N THR A 100 -33.35 -44.88 -1.53
CA THR A 100 -33.27 -46.24 -1.00
C THR A 100 -34.29 -46.41 0.13
N PRO A 101 -35.42 -47.10 -0.10
CA PRO A 101 -36.05 -47.83 0.97
C PRO A 101 -35.24 -49.11 1.25
N TRP A 102 -35.13 -49.41 2.54
CA TRP A 102 -34.50 -50.55 3.21
C TRP A 102 -34.60 -51.90 2.49
#